data_AF-A0A1J0ETM3-F1
#
_entry.id   AF-A0A1J0ETM3-F1
#
_cell.length_a   1.000
_cell.length_b   1.000
_cell.length_c   1.000
_cell.angle_alpha   90.00
_cell.angle_beta   90.00
_cell.angle_gamma   90.00
#
_symmetry.space_group_name_H-M   'P 1'
#
loop_
_entity.id
_entity.type
_entity.pdbx_description
1 polymer ?
#
loop_
_entity_poly.entity_id
_entity_poly.type
_entity_poly.pdbx_seq_one_letter_code
_entity_poly.pdbx_strand_id
1 'polypeptide(L)'
;MSGKPAARKTDTVSCPRCGATAIDSGSPNVFFDGLSAARVTDCTTCGSVLTMGAMSSVKINGQAALVTGSQGTHGDTITGGSSTIIIGNSFTPAPVAPVSPMPVHQVEPSSYLPPGAATARTPATAADDSVLEEEEEEEELDEEKPVGITLRIGVFFDGTLNNANNSALGQLCGATHAIKPEDLDASCRPYMADPDSSYANDESNIKKLSDLYYSTEETEESKLQGEVFRMLYVDGIGTSSGQADSMMGAGMGRGATGVSGKVEESFREISKRIFRLFQTNPDSKIISLTFDAFGFSRGAAAARHFANEVALGQQGPLGQTIKMFRRAFHETFSGEYQHDIRMGFVGLFDTVASVGGLANLGYVRSQTAPWLKLYLPRSLFPNVVQLAARDEIRANFPLTRVKADHPEYTLPGVHSDIGGGYFPESKECLLVSPMLALDVPVTTDVKYTSIYRDAQQMKAKWEANGWPAEMLEVVTPYVRGLPPSEQDRLTPYKRVYAALQLKRPVRGELSRVYLRVMYELAKQKGVRFKAIEVQNSSYVIPTELQALCDRFVVGDYSTTPVEERLLKLRYIHTSANWNPPTILQGSTPRTSVALLYFNAPTTDGIRVQHPHVPD
;
A
#
# COMPACT_ATOMS: atom_id res chain seq x y z
N MET A 1 0.73 -33.11 18.26
CA MET A 1 -0.33 -32.51 17.42
C MET A 1 -0.54 -33.40 16.21
N SER A 2 -1.76 -33.91 15.98
CA SER A 2 -2.09 -34.85 14.89
C SER A 2 -2.70 -34.09 13.70
N GLY A 3 -1.90 -33.19 13.11
CA GLY A 3 -2.29 -32.41 11.94
C GLY A 3 -1.51 -32.85 10.71
N LYS A 4 -2.13 -32.82 9.54
CA LYS A 4 -1.49 -33.12 8.25
C LYS A 4 -1.63 -31.94 7.29
N PRO A 5 -0.68 -31.74 6.37
CA PRO A 5 -0.77 -30.72 5.32
C PRO A 5 -2.09 -30.77 4.55
N ALA A 6 -2.72 -29.62 4.35
CA ALA A 6 -3.96 -29.51 3.58
C ALA A 6 -3.70 -29.75 2.09
N ALA A 7 -4.56 -30.53 1.42
CA ALA A 7 -4.45 -30.83 0.00
C ALA A 7 -5.17 -29.78 -0.85
N ARG A 8 -4.67 -29.54 -2.06
CA ARG A 8 -5.11 -28.48 -2.97
C ARG A 8 -5.11 -28.96 -4.41
N LYS A 9 -5.87 -28.30 -5.27
CA LYS A 9 -5.81 -28.51 -6.72
C LYS A 9 -4.35 -28.40 -7.19
N THR A 10 -3.93 -29.28 -8.10
CA THR A 10 -2.57 -29.51 -8.60
C THR A 10 -1.58 -30.23 -7.66
N ASP A 11 -1.92 -30.48 -6.39
CA ASP A 11 -1.04 -31.25 -5.51
C ASP A 11 -0.92 -32.71 -6.01
N THR A 12 0.26 -33.30 -5.82
CA THR A 12 0.60 -34.61 -6.38
C THR A 12 -0.15 -35.74 -5.69
N VAL A 13 -0.54 -36.72 -6.49
CA VAL A 13 -1.24 -37.94 -6.07
C VAL A 13 -0.53 -39.15 -6.67
N SER A 14 -0.27 -40.17 -5.86
CA SER A 14 0.29 -41.43 -6.32
C SER A 14 -0.83 -42.44 -6.53
N CYS A 15 -1.13 -42.78 -7.78
CA CYS A 15 -2.18 -43.72 -8.14
C CYS A 15 -1.58 -45.08 -8.55
N PRO A 16 -1.96 -46.20 -7.91
CA PRO A 16 -1.40 -47.52 -8.23
C PRO A 16 -1.79 -48.04 -9.62
N ARG A 17 -2.81 -47.43 -10.27
CA ARG A 17 -3.27 -47.83 -11.61
C ARG A 17 -2.57 -47.12 -12.76
N CYS A 18 -2.16 -45.87 -12.57
CA CYS A 18 -1.63 -45.02 -13.65
C CYS A 18 -0.38 -44.21 -13.27
N GLY A 19 0.17 -44.42 -12.08
CA GLY A 19 1.38 -43.74 -11.61
C GLY A 19 1.08 -42.37 -10.99
N ALA A 20 1.99 -41.42 -11.21
CA ALA A 20 1.88 -40.07 -10.65
C ALA A 20 0.80 -39.25 -11.37
N THR A 21 -0.13 -38.69 -10.60
CA THR A 21 -1.23 -37.85 -11.07
C THR A 21 -1.33 -36.60 -10.17
N ALA A 22 -2.34 -35.77 -10.39
CA ALA A 22 -2.57 -34.57 -9.58
C ALA A 22 -4.07 -34.40 -9.27
N ILE A 23 -4.38 -33.61 -8.26
CA ILE A 23 -5.77 -33.21 -7.96
C ILE A 23 -6.23 -32.23 -9.03
N ASP A 24 -7.37 -32.50 -9.67
CA ASP A 24 -7.90 -31.76 -10.82
C ASP A 24 -9.03 -30.79 -10.45
N SER A 25 -9.86 -31.13 -9.45
CA SER A 25 -10.91 -30.26 -8.94
C SER A 25 -10.67 -29.83 -7.50
N GLY A 26 -11.33 -28.74 -7.10
CA GLY A 26 -11.21 -28.17 -5.76
C GLY A 26 -12.33 -27.18 -5.50
N SER A 27 -12.33 -26.57 -4.32
CA SER A 27 -13.30 -25.53 -3.97
C SER A 27 -13.27 -24.34 -4.94
N PRO A 28 -14.44 -23.81 -5.35
CA PRO A 28 -14.52 -22.65 -6.23
C PRO A 28 -14.23 -21.32 -5.51
N ASN A 29 -14.24 -21.30 -4.18
CA ASN A 29 -14.15 -20.07 -3.39
C ASN A 29 -13.33 -20.17 -2.09
N VAL A 30 -12.78 -21.34 -1.77
CA VAL A 30 -11.85 -21.52 -0.66
C VAL A 30 -10.49 -21.93 -1.21
N PHE A 31 -9.48 -21.13 -0.95
CA PHE A 31 -8.13 -21.31 -1.47
C PHE A 31 -7.14 -21.48 -0.33
N PHE A 32 -6.24 -22.44 -0.48
CA PHE A 32 -5.09 -22.67 0.39
C PHE A 32 -3.85 -22.31 -0.42
N ASP A 33 -3.06 -21.34 0.06
CA ASP A 33 -1.90 -20.77 -0.65
C ASP A 33 -2.18 -20.40 -2.12
N GLY A 34 -3.37 -19.85 -2.40
CA GLY A 34 -3.77 -19.42 -3.74
C GLY A 34 -4.26 -20.54 -4.67
N LEU A 35 -4.31 -21.80 -4.23
CA LEU A 35 -4.86 -22.92 -4.99
C LEU A 35 -6.17 -23.41 -4.37
N SER A 36 -7.13 -23.86 -5.18
CA SER A 36 -8.43 -24.35 -4.71
C SER A 36 -8.23 -25.47 -3.69
N ALA A 37 -8.83 -25.34 -2.51
CA ALA A 37 -8.73 -26.34 -1.45
C ALA A 37 -9.41 -27.64 -1.88
N ALA A 38 -8.74 -28.78 -1.69
CA ALA A 38 -9.27 -30.09 -2.07
C ALA A 38 -10.17 -30.65 -0.96
N ARG A 39 -11.28 -31.26 -1.37
CA ARG A 39 -12.37 -31.72 -0.51
C ARG A 39 -12.81 -33.11 -0.93
N VAL A 40 -13.46 -33.82 -0.02
CA VAL A 40 -14.12 -35.09 -0.36
C VAL A 40 -15.05 -34.86 -1.56
N THR A 41 -15.01 -35.78 -2.53
CA THR A 41 -15.64 -35.73 -3.87
C THR A 41 -14.87 -35.02 -4.97
N ASP A 42 -13.76 -34.34 -4.66
CA ASP A 42 -12.90 -33.80 -5.70
C ASP A 42 -12.15 -34.91 -6.46
N CYS A 43 -11.92 -34.68 -7.75
CA CYS A 43 -11.35 -35.66 -8.68
C CYS A 43 -9.86 -35.40 -8.91
N THR A 44 -9.14 -36.46 -9.24
CA THR A 44 -7.77 -36.41 -9.77
C THR A 44 -7.79 -36.38 -11.30
N THR A 45 -6.67 -36.00 -11.92
CA THR A 45 -6.52 -35.94 -13.39
C THR A 45 -6.69 -37.30 -14.07
N CYS A 46 -6.59 -38.42 -13.33
CA CYS A 46 -6.87 -39.76 -13.84
C CYS A 46 -8.30 -40.25 -13.57
N GLY A 47 -9.19 -39.37 -13.10
CA GLY A 47 -10.59 -39.66 -12.85
C GLY A 47 -10.89 -40.37 -11.52
N SER A 48 -9.91 -40.57 -10.64
CA SER A 48 -10.19 -41.07 -9.29
C SER A 48 -10.88 -40.01 -8.44
N VAL A 49 -11.92 -40.41 -7.69
CA VAL A 49 -12.66 -39.53 -6.77
C VAL A 49 -12.08 -39.69 -5.38
N LEU A 50 -11.66 -38.60 -4.75
CA LEU A 50 -11.04 -38.59 -3.42
C LEU A 50 -12.12 -38.67 -2.34
N THR A 51 -12.15 -39.75 -1.57
CA THR A 51 -13.28 -40.04 -0.65
C THR A 51 -12.87 -40.48 0.74
N MET A 52 -11.63 -40.91 0.95
CA MET A 52 -11.16 -41.55 2.18
C MET A 52 -10.02 -40.78 2.85
N GLY A 53 -9.86 -40.96 4.17
CA GLY A 53 -8.76 -40.35 4.92
C GLY A 53 -8.81 -38.82 5.04
N ALA A 54 -9.99 -38.22 4.88
CA ALA A 54 -10.24 -36.79 5.08
C ALA A 54 -10.28 -36.41 6.57
N MET A 55 -10.03 -35.13 6.88
CA MET A 55 -10.17 -34.59 8.23
C MET A 55 -11.56 -33.99 8.40
N SER A 56 -12.36 -34.51 9.34
CA SER A 56 -13.77 -34.13 9.52
C SER A 56 -13.96 -32.86 10.37
N SER A 57 -12.92 -32.42 11.08
CA SER A 57 -12.91 -31.20 11.89
C SER A 57 -13.03 -29.91 11.06
N VAL A 58 -12.59 -29.93 9.81
CA VAL A 58 -12.66 -28.79 8.89
C VAL A 58 -13.51 -29.17 7.69
N LYS A 59 -14.60 -28.41 7.50
CA LYS A 59 -15.48 -28.54 6.34
C LYS A 59 -15.31 -27.34 5.41
N ILE A 60 -15.15 -27.61 4.13
CA ILE A 60 -15.01 -26.62 3.07
C ILE A 60 -16.19 -26.83 2.12
N ASN A 61 -17.04 -25.81 1.98
CA ASN A 61 -18.32 -25.91 1.27
C ASN A 61 -19.17 -27.12 1.70
N GLY A 62 -19.19 -27.44 3.00
CA GLY A 62 -19.95 -28.56 3.55
C GLY A 62 -19.29 -29.93 3.43
N GLN A 63 -18.15 -30.05 2.72
CA GLN A 63 -17.41 -31.30 2.53
C GLN A 63 -16.15 -31.34 3.41
N ALA A 64 -15.76 -32.51 3.90
CA ALA A 64 -14.53 -32.65 4.70
C ALA A 64 -13.28 -32.29 3.88
N ALA A 65 -12.34 -31.58 4.51
CA ALA A 65 -11.09 -31.19 3.88
C ALA A 65 -10.17 -32.40 3.66
N LEU A 66 -9.53 -32.45 2.49
CA LEU A 66 -8.51 -33.46 2.19
C LEU A 66 -7.13 -32.99 2.65
N VAL A 67 -6.29 -33.94 3.01
CA VAL A 67 -4.93 -33.72 3.50
C VAL A 67 -3.97 -34.69 2.83
N THR A 68 -2.68 -34.49 2.98
CA THR A 68 -1.69 -35.49 2.57
C THR A 68 -1.97 -36.83 3.25
N GLY A 69 -2.01 -37.91 2.47
CA GLY A 69 -2.40 -39.25 2.90
C GLY A 69 -3.89 -39.57 2.75
N SER A 70 -4.75 -38.63 2.37
CA SER A 70 -6.12 -38.95 1.93
C SER A 70 -6.09 -39.80 0.65
N GLN A 71 -7.15 -40.57 0.42
CA GLN A 71 -7.19 -41.59 -0.62
C GLN A 71 -8.42 -41.50 -1.53
N GLY A 72 -8.24 -41.91 -2.78
CA GLY A 72 -9.31 -41.98 -3.78
C GLY A 72 -9.72 -43.40 -4.15
N THR A 73 -10.76 -43.49 -5.00
CA THR A 73 -11.40 -44.75 -5.41
C THR A 73 -10.49 -45.69 -6.21
N HIS A 74 -9.37 -45.20 -6.74
CA HIS A 74 -8.37 -46.03 -7.40
C HIS A 74 -7.33 -46.61 -6.42
N GLY A 75 -7.46 -46.36 -5.11
CA GLY A 75 -6.44 -46.69 -4.11
C GLY A 75 -5.27 -45.71 -4.13
N ASP A 76 -5.44 -44.58 -4.81
CA ASP A 76 -4.49 -43.49 -4.90
C ASP A 76 -4.34 -42.79 -3.55
N THR A 77 -3.15 -42.24 -3.30
CA THR A 77 -2.83 -41.52 -2.07
C THR A 77 -2.28 -40.14 -2.42
N ILE A 78 -2.85 -39.11 -1.81
CA ILE A 78 -2.35 -37.73 -1.95
C ILE A 78 -0.98 -37.63 -1.28
N THR A 79 0.03 -37.21 -2.03
CA THR A 79 1.43 -37.10 -1.56
C THR A 79 1.90 -35.65 -1.44
N GLY A 80 1.26 -34.72 -2.14
CA GLY A 80 1.50 -33.28 -2.02
C GLY A 80 0.53 -32.60 -1.03
N GLY A 81 0.90 -31.44 -0.53
CA GLY A 81 0.07 -30.63 0.37
C GLY A 81 0.71 -29.30 0.72
N SER A 82 -0.06 -28.41 1.33
CA SER A 82 0.39 -27.09 1.79
C SER A 82 1.49 -27.18 2.85
N SER A 83 2.55 -26.40 2.72
CA SER A 83 3.63 -26.30 3.72
C SER A 83 3.29 -25.40 4.91
N THR A 84 2.16 -24.68 4.84
CA THR A 84 1.77 -23.62 5.79
C THR A 84 0.43 -23.93 6.48
N ILE A 85 -0.45 -24.72 5.86
CA ILE A 85 -1.79 -25.03 6.34
C ILE A 85 -1.85 -26.49 6.78
N ILE A 86 -1.98 -26.70 8.09
CA ILE A 86 -2.05 -28.01 8.72
C ILE A 86 -3.46 -28.23 9.28
N ILE A 87 -4.12 -29.31 8.87
CA ILE A 87 -5.47 -29.68 9.31
C ILE A 87 -5.39 -30.96 10.14
N GLY A 88 -5.98 -30.94 11.34
CA GLY A 88 -6.03 -32.08 12.25
C GLY A 88 -7.40 -32.24 12.90
N ASN A 89 -7.69 -33.43 13.41
CA ASN A 89 -8.97 -33.75 14.05
C ASN A 89 -9.06 -33.36 15.53
N SER A 90 -7.95 -32.89 16.13
CA SER A 90 -7.92 -32.47 17.53
C SER A 90 -7.60 -30.98 17.66
N PHE A 91 -8.45 -30.27 18.40
CA PHE A 91 -8.26 -28.88 18.82
C PHE A 91 -8.10 -28.87 20.34
N THR A 92 -7.05 -28.20 20.83
CA THR A 92 -6.86 -27.95 22.27
C THR A 92 -6.97 -26.44 22.46
N PRO A 93 -8.09 -25.92 23.02
CA PRO A 93 -8.21 -24.49 23.26
C PRO A 93 -7.17 -24.02 24.28
N ALA A 94 -6.57 -22.86 24.03
CA ALA A 94 -5.73 -22.22 25.04
C ALA A 94 -6.59 -21.81 26.25
N PRO A 95 -6.13 -21.99 27.50
CA PRO A 95 -6.86 -21.51 28.66
C PRO A 95 -6.93 -19.98 28.61
N VAL A 96 -8.14 -19.44 28.53
CA VAL A 96 -8.42 -18.01 28.63
C VAL A 96 -8.59 -17.67 30.11
N ALA A 97 -7.71 -16.84 30.66
CA ALA A 97 -7.91 -16.25 31.98
C ALA A 97 -8.82 -15.01 31.86
N PRO A 98 -9.76 -14.77 32.79
CA PRO A 98 -10.58 -13.56 32.78
C PRO A 98 -9.70 -12.32 33.00
N VAL A 99 -9.99 -11.27 32.23
CA VAL A 99 -9.35 -9.96 32.35
C VAL A 99 -9.70 -9.36 33.71
N SER A 100 -8.70 -8.93 34.48
CA SER A 100 -8.94 -8.25 35.76
C SER A 100 -9.57 -6.86 35.50
N PRO A 101 -10.60 -6.45 36.25
CA PRO A 101 -11.19 -5.13 36.11
C PRO A 101 -10.20 -4.03 36.51
N MET A 102 -10.15 -2.96 35.72
CA MET A 102 -9.30 -1.80 35.99
C MET A 102 -9.76 -1.06 37.27
N PRO A 103 -8.84 -0.55 38.10
CA PRO A 103 -9.20 0.21 39.28
C PRO A 103 -9.79 1.57 38.88
N VAL A 104 -11.02 1.81 39.31
CA VAL A 104 -11.75 3.07 39.12
C VAL A 104 -11.12 4.14 40.03
N HIS A 105 -10.62 5.22 39.44
CA HIS A 105 -10.33 6.45 40.17
C HIS A 105 -11.66 7.14 40.52
N GLN A 106 -12.03 7.09 41.79
CA GLN A 106 -13.20 7.78 42.33
C GLN A 106 -12.92 9.29 42.36
N VAL A 107 -13.77 10.06 41.68
CA VAL A 107 -13.97 11.49 41.93
C VAL A 107 -15.31 11.61 42.66
N GLU A 108 -15.30 12.22 43.84
CA GLU A 108 -16.50 12.35 44.70
C GLU A 108 -17.58 13.25 44.10
N PRO A 109 -18.88 12.93 44.29
CA PRO A 109 -19.98 13.77 43.83
C PRO A 109 -20.40 14.84 44.85
N SER A 110 -20.59 16.06 44.34
CA SER A 110 -21.21 17.19 45.03
C SER A 110 -22.71 16.96 45.29
N SER A 111 -23.13 17.31 46.50
CA SER A 111 -24.49 17.22 47.03
C SER A 111 -25.49 18.17 46.35
N TYR A 112 -26.63 17.65 45.91
CA TYR A 112 -27.89 18.41 45.84
C TYR A 112 -29.09 17.47 45.97
N LEU A 113 -29.97 17.75 46.93
CA LEU A 113 -31.21 17.02 47.24
C LEU A 113 -32.42 17.84 46.78
N PRO A 114 -33.45 17.25 46.13
CA PRO A 114 -34.79 17.82 46.06
C PRO A 114 -35.70 17.25 47.17
N PRO A 115 -36.71 18.02 47.65
CA PRO A 115 -37.55 17.61 48.77
C PRO A 115 -38.86 16.93 48.34
N GLY A 116 -39.22 15.88 49.08
CA GLY A 116 -40.51 15.79 49.79
C GLY A 116 -41.73 15.26 49.03
N ALA A 117 -42.02 13.97 49.20
CA ALA A 117 -43.33 13.38 48.94
C ALA A 117 -44.35 13.78 50.02
N ALA A 118 -45.62 13.93 49.62
CA ALA A 118 -46.78 13.94 50.51
C ALA A 118 -47.87 13.01 49.97
N THR A 119 -48.45 12.23 50.88
CA THR A 119 -49.45 11.18 50.66
C THR A 119 -50.88 11.63 50.98
N ALA A 120 -51.84 10.90 50.38
CA ALA A 120 -53.16 10.49 50.88
C ALA A 120 -54.41 11.23 50.39
N ARG A 121 -55.36 10.50 49.75
CA ARG A 121 -56.65 10.04 50.31
C ARG A 121 -57.55 9.36 49.24
N THR A 122 -58.31 8.35 49.68
CA THR A 122 -59.35 7.54 49.01
C THR A 122 -60.77 8.19 49.15
N PRO A 123 -61.90 7.58 48.70
CA PRO A 123 -62.41 7.36 47.34
C PRO A 123 -63.87 7.89 47.15
N ALA A 124 -64.49 7.69 45.97
CA ALA A 124 -65.91 7.29 45.75
C ALA A 124 -66.76 8.03 44.68
N THR A 125 -67.51 7.19 43.96
CA THR A 125 -68.87 7.30 43.38
C THR A 125 -69.22 8.10 42.10
N ALA A 126 -69.88 7.32 41.22
CA ALA A 126 -71.11 7.56 40.43
C ALA A 126 -71.00 8.04 38.96
N ALA A 127 -71.28 7.08 38.07
CA ALA A 127 -72.15 7.07 36.89
C ALA A 127 -72.39 8.37 36.09
N ASP A 128 -72.14 8.28 34.78
CA ASP A 128 -73.16 8.64 33.79
C ASP A 128 -72.95 7.87 32.47
N ASP A 129 -74.07 7.50 31.85
CA ASP A 129 -74.23 6.80 30.58
C ASP A 129 -74.18 7.84 29.45
N SER A 130 -73.38 7.61 28.40
CA SER A 130 -73.78 8.03 27.04
C SER A 130 -72.91 7.36 25.97
N VAL A 131 -73.59 6.48 25.24
CA VAL A 131 -73.23 5.92 23.94
C VAL A 131 -73.12 7.04 22.92
N LEU A 132 -71.97 7.24 22.27
CA LEU A 132 -71.85 7.87 20.96
C LEU A 132 -70.57 7.40 20.23
N GLU A 133 -70.81 6.63 19.18
CA GLU A 133 -70.12 6.58 17.87
C GLU A 133 -68.59 6.35 17.85
N GLU A 134 -68.22 5.12 17.47
CA GLU A 134 -66.90 4.75 16.97
C GLU A 134 -66.67 5.45 15.61
N GLU A 135 -66.00 6.60 15.63
CA GLU A 135 -65.24 7.05 14.46
C GLU A 135 -63.87 6.36 14.52
N GLU A 136 -63.68 5.36 13.67
CA GLU A 136 -62.35 4.86 13.33
C GLU A 136 -61.61 6.00 12.61
N GLU A 137 -60.88 6.82 13.36
CA GLU A 137 -59.74 7.56 12.80
C GLU A 137 -58.76 6.50 12.29
N GLU A 138 -58.76 6.26 10.99
CA GLU A 138 -57.60 5.71 10.31
C GLU A 138 -56.44 6.67 10.60
N GLU A 139 -55.66 6.36 11.65
CA GLU A 139 -54.30 6.87 11.77
C GLU A 139 -53.57 6.40 10.49
N GLU A 140 -53.54 7.25 9.46
CA GLU A 140 -52.49 7.20 8.46
C GLU A 140 -51.19 7.28 9.27
N LEU A 141 -50.59 6.11 9.51
CA LEU A 141 -49.21 6.00 9.92
C LEU A 141 -48.42 6.79 8.89
N ASP A 142 -48.06 8.04 9.22
CA ASP A 142 -47.09 8.83 8.50
C ASP A 142 -45.87 7.91 8.31
N GLU A 143 -45.74 7.29 7.14
CA GLU A 143 -44.56 6.51 6.80
C GLU A 143 -43.39 7.50 6.93
N GLU A 144 -42.60 7.38 8.02
CA GLU A 144 -41.45 8.24 8.27
C GLU A 144 -40.60 8.23 7.00
N LYS A 145 -40.65 9.34 6.24
CA LYS A 145 -39.97 9.41 4.93
C LYS A 145 -38.49 9.09 5.14
N PRO A 146 -37.92 8.20 4.33
CA PRO A 146 -36.55 7.76 4.52
C PRO A 146 -35.59 8.95 4.52
N VAL A 147 -34.67 8.98 5.48
CA VAL A 147 -33.70 10.07 5.63
C VAL A 147 -32.68 10.00 4.50
N GLY A 148 -32.61 11.04 3.67
CA GLY A 148 -31.63 11.15 2.59
C GLY A 148 -30.23 11.47 3.12
N ILE A 149 -29.23 10.67 2.75
CA ILE A 149 -27.83 10.86 3.14
C ILE A 149 -26.90 11.08 1.93
N THR A 150 -25.92 11.97 2.10
CA THR A 150 -24.81 12.13 1.15
C THR A 150 -23.61 11.34 1.67
N LEU A 151 -23.20 10.30 0.96
CA LEU A 151 -22.07 9.48 1.36
C LEU A 151 -20.81 9.95 0.63
N ARG A 152 -19.80 10.36 1.40
CA ARG A 152 -18.50 10.77 0.89
C ARG A 152 -17.39 9.81 1.33
N ILE A 153 -16.69 9.22 0.37
CA ILE A 153 -15.67 8.19 0.61
C ILE A 153 -14.30 8.68 0.16
N GLY A 154 -13.37 8.80 1.11
CA GLY A 154 -11.95 9.03 0.81
C GLY A 154 -11.25 7.70 0.49
N VAL A 155 -10.59 7.61 -0.65
CA VAL A 155 -9.88 6.41 -1.12
C VAL A 155 -8.39 6.74 -1.30
N PHE A 156 -7.54 6.02 -0.58
CA PHE A 156 -6.12 6.35 -0.41
C PHE A 156 -5.25 5.21 -0.94
N PHE A 157 -4.65 5.38 -2.12
CA PHE A 157 -3.83 4.38 -2.79
C PHE A 157 -2.33 4.62 -2.53
N ASP A 158 -1.70 3.77 -1.72
CA ASP A 158 -0.29 3.97 -1.38
C ASP A 158 0.67 3.60 -2.55
N GLY A 159 1.89 4.11 -2.48
CA GLY A 159 3.01 3.81 -3.36
C GLY A 159 3.45 2.36 -3.31
N THR A 160 4.27 1.95 -4.27
CA THR A 160 4.69 0.56 -4.36
C THR A 160 5.64 0.19 -3.26
N LEU A 161 5.47 -1.02 -2.73
CA LEU A 161 6.22 -1.47 -1.56
C LEU A 161 5.96 -0.60 -0.32
N ASN A 162 4.99 0.31 -0.33
CA ASN A 162 4.51 0.95 0.89
C ASN A 162 3.32 0.19 1.44
N ASN A 163 3.45 -0.25 2.68
CA ASN A 163 2.37 -0.92 3.39
C ASN A 163 2.51 -0.60 4.88
N ALA A 164 1.63 0.21 5.43
CA ALA A 164 1.72 0.67 6.81
C ALA A 164 1.77 -0.48 7.83
N ASN A 165 1.06 -1.58 7.57
CA ASN A 165 1.11 -2.77 8.43
C ASN A 165 2.47 -3.47 8.32
N ASN A 166 3.04 -3.60 7.11
CA ASN A 166 4.36 -4.18 6.94
C ASN A 166 5.45 -3.29 7.54
N SER A 167 5.37 -1.96 7.37
CA SER A 167 6.26 -0.99 8.00
C SER A 167 6.26 -1.13 9.52
N ALA A 168 5.08 -1.22 10.14
CA ALA A 168 4.95 -1.44 11.58
C ALA A 168 5.56 -2.79 12.02
N LEU A 169 5.31 -3.86 11.27
CA LEU A 169 5.91 -5.18 11.54
C LEU A 169 7.42 -5.20 11.33
N GLY A 170 7.94 -4.49 10.34
CA GLY A 170 9.36 -4.44 10.01
C GLY A 170 10.20 -3.70 11.04
N GLN A 171 9.63 -2.69 11.70
CA GLN A 171 10.24 -2.06 12.87
C GLN A 171 10.42 -3.06 14.03
N LEU A 172 9.45 -3.96 14.24
CA LEU A 172 9.54 -5.01 15.27
C LEU A 172 10.47 -6.15 14.87
N CYS A 173 10.55 -6.46 13.57
CA CYS A 173 11.28 -7.61 13.04
C CYS A 173 12.68 -7.28 12.50
N GLY A 174 13.20 -6.08 12.78
CA GLY A 174 14.59 -5.73 12.49
C GLY A 174 14.91 -5.44 11.02
N ALA A 175 13.92 -5.04 10.20
CA ALA A 175 14.16 -4.64 8.82
C ALA A 175 15.04 -3.39 8.69
N THR A 176 15.03 -2.54 9.73
CA THR A 176 15.62 -1.20 9.71
C THR A 176 16.88 -1.10 10.58
N HIS A 177 17.11 -2.09 11.43
CA HIS A 177 18.24 -2.17 12.33
C HIS A 177 18.57 -3.63 12.62
N ALA A 178 19.87 -3.93 12.73
CA ALA A 178 20.30 -5.29 13.01
C ALA A 178 19.86 -5.70 14.42
N ILE A 179 18.85 -6.55 14.50
CA ILE A 179 18.44 -7.26 15.72
C ILE A 179 19.07 -8.65 15.68
N LYS A 180 19.57 -9.14 16.82
CA LYS A 180 20.11 -10.50 16.87
C LYS A 180 18.97 -11.51 16.67
N PRO A 181 19.19 -12.64 15.99
CA PRO A 181 18.14 -13.63 15.76
C PRO A 181 17.43 -14.15 17.01
N GLU A 182 18.13 -14.14 18.16
CA GLU A 182 17.63 -14.54 19.48
C GLU A 182 16.68 -13.52 20.13
N ASP A 183 16.74 -12.26 19.71
CA ASP A 183 15.91 -11.16 20.22
C ASP A 183 14.69 -10.87 19.32
N LEU A 184 14.55 -11.58 18.19
CA LEU A 184 13.42 -11.45 17.28
C LEU A 184 12.19 -12.16 17.85
N ASP A 185 11.02 -11.53 17.74
CA ASP A 185 9.75 -12.15 18.09
C ASP A 185 9.52 -13.41 17.24
N ALA A 186 9.00 -14.49 17.85
CA ALA A 186 8.78 -15.76 17.17
C ALA A 186 7.79 -15.67 15.99
N SER A 187 6.97 -14.62 15.93
CA SER A 187 6.07 -14.33 14.81
C SER A 187 6.77 -13.72 13.58
N CYS A 188 7.99 -13.17 13.74
CA CYS A 188 8.77 -12.58 12.66
C CYS A 188 9.18 -13.64 11.64
N ARG A 189 8.82 -13.41 10.38
CA ARG A 189 9.25 -14.23 9.24
C ARG A 189 10.53 -13.68 8.63
N PRO A 190 11.38 -14.50 7.98
CA PRO A 190 12.66 -14.04 7.43
C PRO A 190 12.56 -12.85 6.47
N TYR A 191 11.48 -12.76 5.68
CA TYR A 191 11.27 -11.63 4.75
C TYR A 191 10.88 -10.33 5.46
N MET A 192 10.43 -10.37 6.72
CA MET A 192 10.04 -9.18 7.49
C MET A 192 11.26 -8.42 8.01
N ALA A 193 12.46 -8.98 7.88
CA ALA A 193 13.73 -8.35 8.22
C ALA A 193 14.50 -7.88 6.98
N ASP A 194 13.91 -7.96 5.78
CA ASP A 194 14.58 -7.60 4.53
C ASP A 194 14.64 -6.07 4.37
N PRO A 195 15.84 -5.46 4.35
CA PRO A 195 16.02 -4.00 4.22
C PRO A 195 15.61 -3.44 2.84
N ASP A 196 15.40 -4.31 1.84
CA ASP A 196 14.94 -3.93 0.50
C ASP A 196 13.42 -4.11 0.32
N SER A 197 12.71 -4.52 1.36
CA SER A 197 11.26 -4.83 1.31
C SER A 197 10.39 -3.70 1.86
N SER A 198 9.07 -3.86 1.73
CA SER A 198 8.06 -2.98 2.32
C SER A 198 8.15 -2.86 3.83
N TYR A 199 8.77 -3.82 4.51
CA TYR A 199 9.01 -3.82 5.95
C TYR A 199 10.10 -2.80 6.36
N ALA A 200 10.93 -2.37 5.40
CA ALA A 200 11.99 -1.38 5.62
C ALA A 200 11.58 0.05 5.20
N ASN A 201 10.30 0.31 4.99
CA ASN A 201 9.79 1.66 4.68
C ASN A 201 9.13 2.30 5.90
N ASP A 202 9.19 3.63 6.01
CA ASP A 202 8.35 4.40 6.93
C ASP A 202 6.94 4.64 6.33
N GLU A 203 6.03 5.23 7.10
CA GLU A 203 4.71 5.61 6.60
C GLU A 203 4.76 6.69 5.51
N SER A 204 4.01 6.45 4.44
CA SER A 204 3.80 7.42 3.36
C SER A 204 2.90 8.58 3.76
N ASN A 205 2.90 9.64 2.96
CA ASN A 205 1.93 10.72 3.07
C ASN A 205 0.50 10.25 2.77
N ILE A 206 0.31 9.15 2.02
CA ILE A 206 -1.01 8.59 1.76
C ILE A 206 -1.60 8.00 3.03
N LYS A 207 -0.80 7.21 3.77
CA LYS A 207 -1.20 6.68 5.07
C LYS A 207 -1.51 7.82 6.05
N LYS A 208 -0.60 8.79 6.18
CA LYS A 208 -0.77 9.96 7.06
C LYS A 208 -2.00 10.78 6.71
N LEU A 209 -2.29 11.03 5.43
CA LEU A 209 -3.53 11.71 5.02
C LEU A 209 -4.78 10.88 5.32
N SER A 210 -4.71 9.55 5.16
CA SER A 210 -5.85 8.68 5.44
C SER A 210 -6.26 8.70 6.91
N ASP A 211 -5.29 8.78 7.83
CA ASP A 211 -5.54 8.86 9.27
C ASP A 211 -6.13 10.22 9.69
N LEU A 212 -5.73 11.28 8.97
CA LEU A 212 -6.30 12.61 9.11
C LEU A 212 -7.69 12.74 8.47
N TYR A 213 -8.10 11.85 7.57
CA TYR A 213 -9.38 12.00 6.87
C TYR A 213 -10.54 11.88 7.87
N TYR A 214 -11.49 12.82 7.80
CA TYR A 214 -12.64 12.77 8.68
C TYR A 214 -13.51 11.57 8.30
N SER A 215 -13.78 10.67 9.25
CA SER A 215 -14.64 9.51 9.06
C SER A 215 -15.61 9.41 10.22
N THR A 216 -16.90 9.26 9.93
CA THR A 216 -17.91 9.01 10.95
C THR A 216 -17.72 7.60 11.51
N GLU A 217 -17.64 7.46 12.83
CA GLU A 217 -17.47 6.15 13.48
C GLU A 217 -18.72 5.26 13.26
N GLU A 218 -18.51 3.94 13.26
CA GLU A 218 -19.59 2.96 13.03
C GLU A 218 -20.55 2.83 14.24
N THR A 219 -20.16 3.38 15.40
CA THR A 219 -20.79 3.17 16.72
C THR A 219 -21.73 4.27 17.19
N GLU A 220 -21.91 5.36 16.44
CA GLU A 220 -22.95 6.33 16.79
C GLU A 220 -24.32 5.78 16.35
N GLU A 221 -25.08 5.23 17.30
CA GLU A 221 -26.49 4.80 17.18
C GLU A 221 -27.46 5.97 16.88
N SER A 222 -26.93 7.14 16.51
CA SER A 222 -27.71 8.32 16.17
C SER A 222 -28.18 8.21 14.73
N LYS A 223 -29.50 8.31 14.47
CA LYS A 223 -30.10 8.36 13.13
C LYS A 223 -29.22 9.23 12.21
N LEU A 224 -28.51 8.63 11.24
CA LEU A 224 -27.60 9.35 10.37
C LEU A 224 -28.39 10.37 9.54
N GLN A 225 -28.22 11.66 9.83
CA GLN A 225 -28.80 12.75 9.06
C GLN A 225 -27.67 13.54 8.37
N GLY A 226 -27.83 13.82 7.07
CA GLY A 226 -26.91 14.67 6.30
C GLY A 226 -25.74 13.93 5.65
N GLU A 227 -24.51 14.36 5.95
CA GLU A 227 -23.29 13.85 5.30
C GLU A 227 -22.61 12.75 6.11
N VAL A 228 -22.40 11.59 5.49
CA VAL A 228 -21.71 10.45 6.07
C VAL A 228 -20.33 10.32 5.43
N PHE A 229 -19.30 10.20 6.26
CA PHE A 229 -17.92 10.07 5.79
C PHE A 229 -17.37 8.68 6.06
N ARG A 230 -16.70 8.11 5.06
CA ARG A 230 -15.97 6.83 5.17
C ARG A 230 -14.58 6.98 4.57
N MET A 231 -13.66 6.16 5.06
CA MET A 231 -12.29 6.10 4.56
C MET A 231 -11.96 4.66 4.12
N LEU A 232 -11.24 4.56 3.00
CA LEU A 232 -10.66 3.33 2.49
C LEU A 232 -9.18 3.57 2.19
N TYR A 233 -8.32 2.90 2.95
CA TYR A 233 -6.90 2.81 2.66
C TYR A 233 -6.62 1.55 1.84
N VAL A 234 -5.84 1.70 0.77
CA VAL A 234 -5.48 0.65 -0.18
C VAL A 234 -3.96 0.50 -0.15
N ASP A 235 -3.50 -0.65 0.36
CA ASP A 235 -2.08 -1.02 0.44
C ASP A 235 -1.38 -0.87 -0.91
N GLY A 236 -0.10 -0.50 -0.84
CA GLY A 236 0.76 -0.28 -1.99
C GLY A 236 0.81 -1.45 -2.96
N ILE A 237 0.91 -1.11 -4.25
CA ILE A 237 1.11 -2.11 -5.33
C ILE A 237 2.31 -2.98 -5.03
N GLY A 238 2.20 -4.28 -5.32
CA GLY A 238 3.21 -5.27 -4.98
C GLY A 238 3.25 -5.71 -3.51
N THR A 239 2.36 -5.21 -2.65
CA THR A 239 2.28 -5.63 -1.23
C THR A 239 0.91 -6.16 -0.84
N SER A 240 0.93 -6.97 0.23
CA SER A 240 -0.24 -7.34 1.02
C SER A 240 0.17 -7.36 2.49
N SER A 241 -0.72 -6.88 3.36
CA SER A 241 -0.48 -6.82 4.81
C SER A 241 -0.04 -8.17 5.40
N GLY A 242 1.12 -8.19 6.06
CA GLY A 242 1.70 -9.34 6.72
C GLY A 242 2.19 -10.46 5.78
N GLN A 243 2.29 -10.19 4.48
CA GLN A 243 2.80 -11.14 3.48
C GLN A 243 4.13 -10.67 2.88
N ALA A 244 4.83 -11.57 2.20
CA ALA A 244 6.02 -11.23 1.42
C ALA A 244 5.65 -10.37 0.20
N ASP A 245 6.55 -9.47 -0.19
CA ASP A 245 6.34 -8.60 -1.33
C ASP A 245 6.31 -9.38 -2.65
N SER A 246 5.40 -8.98 -3.54
CA SER A 246 5.26 -9.57 -4.87
C SER A 246 6.11 -8.80 -5.87
N MET A 247 7.29 -9.34 -6.22
CA MET A 247 8.14 -8.77 -7.27
C MET A 247 7.41 -8.68 -8.63
N MET A 248 6.52 -9.64 -8.93
CA MET A 248 5.71 -9.61 -10.16
C MET A 248 4.71 -8.45 -10.14
N GLY A 249 4.03 -8.21 -9.02
CA GLY A 249 3.10 -7.08 -8.85
C GLY A 249 3.81 -5.72 -8.83
N ALA A 250 4.91 -5.62 -8.09
CA ALA A 250 5.71 -4.40 -7.95
C ALA A 250 6.42 -4.01 -9.26
N GLY A 251 6.92 -5.01 -10.01
CA GLY A 251 7.63 -4.82 -11.27
C GLY A 251 6.71 -4.66 -12.46
N MET A 252 5.78 -5.60 -12.70
CA MET A 252 4.96 -5.63 -13.92
C MET A 252 3.66 -4.81 -13.82
N GLY A 253 3.28 -4.32 -12.63
CA GLY A 253 2.02 -3.59 -12.45
C GLY A 253 0.76 -4.39 -12.83
N ARG A 254 0.88 -5.72 -12.93
CA ARG A 254 -0.16 -6.68 -13.36
C ARG A 254 -0.42 -7.73 -12.29
N GLY A 255 -1.58 -8.39 -12.37
CA GLY A 255 -2.05 -9.36 -11.38
C GLY A 255 -2.82 -8.70 -10.22
N ALA A 256 -3.22 -9.51 -9.24
CA ALA A 256 -4.06 -9.06 -8.12
C ALA A 256 -3.44 -7.91 -7.30
N THR A 257 -2.10 -7.82 -7.25
CA THR A 257 -1.36 -6.76 -6.55
C THR A 257 -0.92 -5.61 -7.46
N GLY A 258 -1.30 -5.63 -8.75
CA GLY A 258 -1.05 -4.56 -9.73
C GLY A 258 -2.06 -3.41 -9.63
N VAL A 259 -1.90 -2.38 -10.47
CA VAL A 259 -2.75 -1.17 -10.43
C VAL A 259 -4.24 -1.51 -10.59
N SER A 260 -4.61 -2.22 -11.65
CA SER A 260 -6.02 -2.59 -11.92
C SER A 260 -6.58 -3.49 -10.81
N GLY A 261 -5.79 -4.46 -10.31
CA GLY A 261 -6.21 -5.34 -9.21
C GLY A 261 -6.52 -4.59 -7.92
N LYS A 262 -5.68 -3.61 -7.55
CA LYS A 262 -5.93 -2.73 -6.39
C LYS A 262 -7.16 -1.83 -6.58
N VAL A 263 -7.42 -1.35 -7.81
CA VAL A 263 -8.62 -0.57 -8.12
C VAL A 263 -9.88 -1.46 -8.04
N GLU A 264 -9.87 -2.65 -8.60
CA GLU A 264 -10.97 -3.63 -8.50
C GLU A 264 -11.25 -4.01 -7.03
N GLU A 265 -10.19 -4.27 -6.26
CA GLU A 265 -10.28 -4.51 -4.82
C GLU A 265 -10.92 -3.33 -4.10
N SER A 266 -10.56 -2.10 -4.46
CA SER A 266 -11.14 -0.90 -3.85
C SER A 266 -12.65 -0.80 -4.07
N PHE A 267 -13.16 -1.11 -5.28
CA PHE A 267 -14.61 -1.14 -5.54
C PHE A 267 -15.33 -2.22 -4.76
N ARG A 268 -14.71 -3.39 -4.56
CA ARG A 268 -15.25 -4.44 -3.69
C ARG A 268 -15.35 -3.97 -2.24
N GLU A 269 -14.34 -3.26 -1.74
CA GLU A 269 -14.34 -2.71 -0.38
C GLU A 269 -15.31 -1.54 -0.20
N ILE A 270 -15.52 -0.72 -1.23
CA ILE A 270 -16.57 0.30 -1.28
C ILE A 270 -17.95 -0.37 -1.22
N SER A 271 -18.16 -1.41 -2.00
CA SER A 271 -19.40 -2.20 -2.02
C SER A 271 -19.74 -2.74 -0.63
N LYS A 272 -18.76 -3.29 0.09
CA LYS A 272 -18.91 -3.75 1.47
C LYS A 272 -19.25 -2.62 2.44
N ARG A 273 -18.63 -1.45 2.31
CA ARG A 273 -18.91 -0.27 3.16
C ARG A 273 -20.34 0.25 2.97
N ILE A 274 -20.81 0.32 1.72
CA ILE A 274 -22.19 0.69 1.40
C ILE A 274 -23.16 -0.34 1.99
N PHE A 275 -22.86 -1.63 1.85
CA PHE A 275 -23.67 -2.70 2.42
C PHE A 275 -23.76 -2.63 3.96
N ARG A 276 -22.63 -2.40 4.64
CA ARG A 276 -22.60 -2.24 6.10
C ARG A 276 -23.38 -1.01 6.55
N LEU A 277 -23.21 0.12 5.86
CA LEU A 277 -23.96 1.35 6.14
C LEU A 277 -25.47 1.11 6.06
N PHE A 278 -25.91 0.40 5.02
CA PHE A 278 -27.31 0.04 4.85
C PHE A 278 -27.82 -0.92 5.94
N GLN A 279 -27.02 -1.91 6.35
CA GLN A 279 -27.41 -2.82 7.42
C GLN A 279 -27.57 -2.12 8.77
N THR A 280 -26.70 -1.17 9.09
CA THR A 280 -26.77 -0.44 10.36
C THR A 280 -27.77 0.70 10.34
N ASN A 281 -28.16 1.20 9.16
CA ASN A 281 -29.07 2.33 8.99
C ASN A 281 -30.11 2.05 7.87
N PRO A 282 -31.05 1.11 8.07
CA PRO A 282 -31.99 0.67 7.03
C PRO A 282 -32.95 1.78 6.55
N ASP A 283 -33.26 2.73 7.44
CA ASP A 283 -34.19 3.85 7.19
C ASP A 283 -33.51 5.03 6.49
N SER A 284 -32.18 4.99 6.35
CA SER A 284 -31.41 5.98 5.60
C SER A 284 -31.23 5.54 4.15
N LYS A 285 -31.33 6.50 3.21
CA LYS A 285 -31.15 6.25 1.77
C LYS A 285 -30.08 7.16 1.19
N ILE A 286 -29.16 6.57 0.44
CA ILE A 286 -28.11 7.32 -0.25
C ILE A 286 -28.74 8.11 -1.40
N ILE A 287 -28.63 9.44 -1.32
CA ILE A 287 -29.07 10.38 -2.37
C ILE A 287 -27.90 10.86 -3.24
N SER A 288 -26.65 10.79 -2.74
CA SER A 288 -25.46 11.15 -3.51
C SER A 288 -24.22 10.40 -3.02
N LEU A 289 -23.33 10.07 -3.95
CA LEU A 289 -22.00 9.50 -3.71
C LEU A 289 -20.91 10.48 -4.15
N THR A 290 -20.03 10.86 -3.21
CA THR A 290 -18.83 11.64 -3.51
C THR A 290 -17.58 10.85 -3.19
N PHE A 291 -16.59 10.88 -4.08
CA PHE A 291 -15.30 10.22 -3.85
C PHE A 291 -14.16 11.24 -3.85
N ASP A 292 -13.27 11.15 -2.87
CA ASP A 292 -11.97 11.82 -2.90
C ASP A 292 -10.90 10.76 -3.09
N ALA A 293 -10.04 10.89 -4.10
CA ALA A 293 -8.98 9.92 -4.36
C ALA A 293 -7.61 10.53 -4.09
N PHE A 294 -6.78 9.86 -3.32
CA PHE A 294 -5.39 10.23 -3.09
C PHE A 294 -4.50 9.09 -3.53
N GLY A 295 -3.34 9.40 -4.10
CA GLY A 295 -2.37 8.36 -4.39
C GLY A 295 -0.95 8.83 -4.57
N PHE A 296 0.01 7.95 -4.27
CA PHE A 296 1.44 8.18 -4.42
C PHE A 296 2.04 7.20 -5.45
N SER A 297 2.92 7.67 -6.33
CA SER A 297 3.66 6.80 -7.26
C SER A 297 2.73 6.00 -8.18
N ARG A 298 2.82 4.67 -8.19
CA ARG A 298 1.85 3.80 -8.86
C ARG A 298 0.46 3.82 -8.19
N GLY A 299 0.36 4.12 -6.90
CA GLY A 299 -0.91 4.42 -6.24
C GLY A 299 -1.57 5.69 -6.80
N ALA A 300 -0.79 6.69 -7.23
CA ALA A 300 -1.33 7.85 -7.94
C ALA A 300 -1.87 7.44 -9.33
N ALA A 301 -1.22 6.50 -10.02
CA ALA A 301 -1.75 5.93 -11.25
C ALA A 301 -3.06 5.14 -10.99
N ALA A 302 -3.14 4.43 -9.87
CA ALA A 302 -4.38 3.77 -9.41
C ALA A 302 -5.49 4.78 -9.10
N ALA A 303 -5.18 5.89 -8.42
CA ALA A 303 -6.14 6.96 -8.14
C ALA A 303 -6.69 7.59 -9.43
N ARG A 304 -5.84 7.83 -10.44
CA ARG A 304 -6.26 8.32 -11.77
C ARG A 304 -7.17 7.32 -12.48
N HIS A 305 -6.79 6.04 -12.46
CA HIS A 305 -7.59 4.98 -13.07
C HIS A 305 -8.94 4.80 -12.35
N PHE A 306 -8.93 4.79 -11.02
CA PHE A 306 -10.11 4.73 -10.17
C PHE A 306 -11.08 5.90 -10.47
N ALA A 307 -10.57 7.12 -10.59
CA ALA A 307 -11.40 8.28 -10.94
C ALA A 307 -12.11 8.09 -12.30
N ASN A 308 -11.41 7.56 -13.31
CA ASN A 308 -12.01 7.21 -14.60
C ASN A 308 -13.07 6.10 -14.49
N GLU A 309 -12.85 5.09 -13.66
CA GLU A 309 -13.84 4.03 -13.43
C GLU A 309 -15.07 4.53 -12.64
N VAL A 310 -14.89 5.47 -11.70
CA VAL A 310 -16.01 6.16 -11.03
C VAL A 310 -16.81 7.01 -12.03
N ALA A 311 -16.14 7.65 -13.00
CA ALA A 311 -16.79 8.49 -14.01
C ALA A 311 -17.70 7.71 -14.97
N LEU A 312 -17.60 6.38 -15.01
CA LEU A 312 -18.54 5.52 -15.74
C LEU A 312 -19.90 5.38 -15.02
N GLY A 313 -20.01 5.79 -13.75
CA GLY A 313 -21.22 5.71 -12.94
C GLY A 313 -21.80 4.29 -12.92
N GLN A 314 -23.10 4.16 -13.17
CA GLN A 314 -23.79 2.87 -13.25
C GLN A 314 -23.33 1.94 -14.40
N GLN A 315 -22.60 2.46 -15.40
CA GLN A 315 -22.01 1.65 -16.47
C GLN A 315 -20.64 1.07 -16.08
N GLY A 316 -20.06 1.55 -14.97
CA GLY A 316 -18.80 1.07 -14.43
C GLY A 316 -18.97 0.08 -13.27
N PRO A 317 -17.89 -0.14 -12.49
CA PRO A 317 -17.88 -1.05 -11.35
C PRO A 317 -18.95 -0.76 -10.29
N LEU A 318 -19.34 0.52 -10.12
CA LEU A 318 -20.38 0.92 -9.17
C LEU A 318 -21.78 0.42 -9.56
N GLY A 319 -22.03 0.15 -10.84
CA GLY A 319 -23.32 -0.32 -11.33
C GLY A 319 -23.77 -1.62 -10.67
N GLN A 320 -22.84 -2.56 -10.45
CA GLN A 320 -23.16 -3.82 -9.78
C GLN A 320 -23.55 -3.60 -8.30
N THR A 321 -22.83 -2.73 -7.60
CA THR A 321 -23.13 -2.36 -6.21
C THR A 321 -24.51 -1.69 -6.09
N ILE A 322 -24.83 -0.76 -6.99
CA ILE A 322 -26.12 -0.05 -7.00
C ILE A 322 -27.27 -1.03 -7.26
N LYS A 323 -27.11 -1.96 -8.20
CA LYS A 323 -28.11 -3.00 -8.49
C LYS A 323 -28.30 -3.96 -7.32
N MET A 324 -27.20 -4.45 -6.74
CA MET A 324 -27.22 -5.43 -5.65
C MET A 324 -27.84 -4.84 -4.38
N PHE A 325 -27.57 -3.57 -4.10
CA PHE A 325 -28.05 -2.87 -2.90
C PHE A 325 -29.04 -1.77 -3.24
N ARG A 326 -29.96 -1.99 -4.18
CA ARG A 326 -30.90 -0.95 -4.64
C ARG A 326 -31.66 -0.27 -3.49
N ARG A 327 -32.02 -1.05 -2.45
CA ARG A 327 -32.70 -0.56 -1.24
C ARG A 327 -31.86 0.38 -0.37
N ALA A 328 -30.53 0.42 -0.56
CA ALA A 328 -29.65 1.37 0.12
C ALA A 328 -29.66 2.76 -0.53
N PHE A 329 -30.15 2.87 -1.76
CA PHE A 329 -30.19 4.11 -2.52
C PHE A 329 -31.62 4.67 -2.56
N HIS A 330 -31.72 5.99 -2.65
CA HIS A 330 -33.00 6.67 -2.85
C HIS A 330 -33.58 6.29 -4.22
N GLU A 331 -34.91 6.33 -4.35
CA GLU A 331 -35.61 5.92 -5.57
C GLU A 331 -35.20 6.76 -6.79
N THR A 332 -34.93 8.05 -6.58
CA THR A 332 -34.47 8.98 -7.62
C THR A 332 -32.99 8.85 -7.97
N PHE A 333 -32.21 8.02 -7.26
CA PHE A 333 -30.80 7.82 -7.56
C PHE A 333 -30.66 7.00 -8.85
N SER A 334 -30.29 7.66 -9.96
CA SER A 334 -30.05 7.07 -11.27
C SER A 334 -28.66 6.45 -11.41
N GLY A 335 -27.72 6.81 -10.53
CA GLY A 335 -26.33 6.35 -10.58
C GLY A 335 -25.52 7.00 -11.69
N GLU A 336 -25.97 8.16 -12.16
CA GLU A 336 -25.28 8.94 -13.19
C GLU A 336 -24.15 9.78 -12.60
N TYR A 337 -23.01 9.81 -13.32
CA TYR A 337 -21.88 10.64 -12.96
C TYR A 337 -22.19 12.13 -13.21
N GLN A 338 -21.67 13.02 -12.35
CA GLN A 338 -21.98 14.46 -12.26
C GLN A 338 -23.40 14.83 -11.83
N HIS A 339 -24.29 13.85 -11.64
CA HIS A 339 -25.60 14.06 -11.02
C HIS A 339 -25.58 13.47 -9.59
N ASP A 340 -25.60 12.14 -9.50
CA ASP A 340 -25.63 11.44 -8.21
C ASP A 340 -24.24 11.10 -7.69
N ILE A 341 -23.34 10.74 -8.62
CA ILE A 341 -21.98 10.29 -8.35
C ILE A 341 -21.00 11.37 -8.78
N ARG A 342 -20.03 11.74 -7.94
CA ARG A 342 -19.04 12.76 -8.26
C ARG A 342 -17.66 12.44 -7.71
N MET A 343 -16.63 12.91 -8.41
CA MET A 343 -15.28 13.01 -7.86
C MET A 343 -15.14 14.39 -7.19
N GLY A 344 -14.96 14.43 -5.88
CA GLY A 344 -14.77 15.65 -5.11
C GLY A 344 -13.38 16.24 -5.29
N PHE A 345 -12.35 15.41 -5.09
CA PHE A 345 -10.94 15.80 -5.19
C PHE A 345 -10.05 14.62 -5.65
N VAL A 346 -8.99 14.91 -6.40
CA VAL A 346 -7.95 13.95 -6.76
C VAL A 346 -6.56 14.51 -6.40
N GLY A 347 -5.96 13.99 -5.33
CA GLY A 347 -4.65 14.42 -4.81
C GLY A 347 -3.54 13.44 -5.16
N LEU A 348 -2.62 13.84 -6.01
CA LEU A 348 -1.57 12.97 -6.54
C LEU A 348 -0.19 13.38 -6.01
N PHE A 349 0.57 12.40 -5.55
CA PHE A 349 1.99 12.54 -5.26
C PHE A 349 2.77 11.78 -6.32
N ASP A 350 3.50 12.53 -7.14
CA ASP A 350 4.54 12.07 -8.06
C ASP A 350 4.18 10.82 -8.87
N THR A 351 3.15 10.93 -9.72
CA THR A 351 2.61 9.78 -10.47
C THR A 351 3.66 9.08 -11.32
N VAL A 352 3.80 7.77 -11.13
CA VAL A 352 4.62 6.89 -11.97
C VAL A 352 3.73 5.76 -12.50
N ALA A 353 3.48 5.75 -13.81
CA ALA A 353 2.66 4.71 -14.46
C ALA A 353 3.44 3.43 -14.80
N SER A 354 4.77 3.50 -14.75
CA SER A 354 5.69 2.54 -15.35
C SER A 354 5.43 1.09 -14.95
N VAL A 355 5.14 0.28 -15.98
CA VAL A 355 5.09 -1.19 -15.96
C VAL A 355 6.48 -1.68 -16.32
N GLY A 356 7.25 -2.10 -15.33
CA GLY A 356 8.50 -2.83 -15.49
C GLY A 356 8.24 -4.20 -16.09
N GLY A 357 8.15 -4.26 -17.41
CA GLY A 357 8.27 -5.53 -18.13
C GLY A 357 9.69 -6.08 -17.96
N LEU A 358 9.82 -7.29 -17.40
CA LEU A 358 11.06 -8.07 -17.43
C LEU A 358 11.61 -8.27 -18.87
N ALA A 359 10.83 -7.94 -19.90
CA ALA A 359 11.22 -7.97 -21.30
C ALA A 359 12.29 -6.93 -21.71
N ASN A 360 12.49 -5.85 -20.94
CA ASN A 360 13.36 -4.73 -21.36
C ASN A 360 14.63 -4.51 -20.52
N LEU A 361 15.13 -5.54 -19.80
CA LEU A 361 16.44 -5.48 -19.12
C LEU A 361 16.67 -4.19 -18.29
N GLY A 362 15.63 -3.71 -17.60
CA GLY A 362 15.74 -2.57 -16.67
C GLY A 362 15.78 -1.16 -17.29
N TYR A 363 15.53 -1.01 -18.60
CA TYR A 363 15.32 0.30 -19.23
C TYR A 363 13.83 0.49 -19.57
N VAL A 364 13.05 1.09 -18.68
CA VAL A 364 11.65 1.41 -18.98
C VAL A 364 11.57 2.79 -19.64
N ARG A 365 11.58 2.81 -20.97
CA ARG A 365 11.24 3.99 -21.80
C ARG A 365 9.85 3.90 -22.42
N SER A 366 9.09 2.85 -22.11
CA SER A 366 7.79 2.62 -22.74
C SER A 366 6.73 3.55 -22.14
N GLN A 367 6.12 4.33 -23.02
CA GLN A 367 5.16 5.38 -22.71
C GLN A 367 3.75 4.86 -22.38
N THR A 368 3.49 3.56 -22.53
CA THR A 368 2.14 3.03 -22.51
C THR A 368 1.99 1.86 -21.54
N ALA A 369 1.14 2.08 -20.53
CA ALA A 369 0.41 1.02 -19.86
C ALA A 369 -1.00 1.01 -20.50
N PRO A 370 -1.20 0.42 -21.70
CA PRO A 370 -2.43 0.59 -22.49
C PRO A 370 -3.72 0.09 -21.82
N TRP A 371 -3.61 -0.56 -20.67
CA TRP A 371 -4.74 -1.01 -19.85
C TRP A 371 -5.10 -0.05 -18.71
N LEU A 372 -4.36 1.04 -18.51
CA LEU A 372 -4.61 2.04 -17.46
C LEU A 372 -5.11 3.34 -18.06
N LYS A 373 -6.32 3.75 -17.67
CA LYS A 373 -6.89 5.06 -18.03
C LYS A 373 -6.31 6.13 -17.13
N LEU A 374 -5.27 6.82 -17.62
CA LEU A 374 -4.56 7.83 -16.83
C LEU A 374 -4.93 9.26 -17.19
N TYR A 375 -5.50 9.51 -18.36
CA TYR A 375 -5.99 10.83 -18.72
C TYR A 375 -7.15 11.24 -17.80
N LEU A 376 -7.17 12.51 -17.39
CA LEU A 376 -8.19 13.06 -16.49
C LEU A 376 -8.72 14.33 -17.15
N PRO A 377 -9.77 14.27 -17.99
CA PRO A 377 -10.33 15.46 -18.62
C PRO A 377 -10.87 16.43 -17.58
N ARG A 378 -10.52 17.71 -17.69
CA ARG A 378 -10.94 18.76 -16.75
C ARG A 378 -12.46 18.93 -16.65
N SER A 379 -13.20 18.62 -17.71
CA SER A 379 -14.67 18.64 -17.72
C SER A 379 -15.29 17.62 -16.78
N LEU A 380 -14.61 16.48 -16.56
CA LEU A 380 -15.07 15.43 -15.64
C LEU A 380 -14.47 15.62 -14.25
N PHE A 381 -13.20 16.05 -14.17
CA PHE A 381 -12.44 16.12 -12.93
C PHE A 381 -11.93 17.54 -12.67
N PRO A 382 -12.75 18.45 -12.12
CA PRO A 382 -12.38 19.86 -11.95
C PRO A 382 -11.34 20.12 -10.84
N ASN A 383 -11.18 19.18 -9.90
CA ASN A 383 -10.39 19.34 -8.69
C ASN A 383 -9.26 18.29 -8.61
N VAL A 384 -8.28 18.38 -9.50
CA VAL A 384 -7.09 17.52 -9.48
C VAL A 384 -5.86 18.36 -9.12
N VAL A 385 -4.97 17.83 -8.29
CA VAL A 385 -3.69 18.44 -7.94
C VAL A 385 -2.61 17.37 -7.96
N GLN A 386 -1.44 17.69 -8.53
CA GLN A 386 -0.25 16.84 -8.44
C GLN A 386 0.93 17.56 -7.80
N LEU A 387 1.57 16.96 -6.81
CA LEU A 387 2.90 17.35 -6.32
C LEU A 387 3.94 16.46 -6.99
N ALA A 388 4.92 17.05 -7.68
CA ALA A 388 5.93 16.33 -8.46
C ALA A 388 7.34 16.57 -7.91
N ALA A 389 8.14 15.51 -7.88
CA ALA A 389 9.53 15.56 -7.43
C ALA A 389 10.41 16.27 -8.45
N ARG A 390 11.07 17.36 -8.01
CA ARG A 390 12.02 18.14 -8.82
C ARG A 390 13.32 17.38 -9.06
N ASP A 391 13.84 16.72 -8.04
CA ASP A 391 15.20 16.20 -8.01
C ASP A 391 15.28 14.70 -8.33
N GLU A 392 14.14 14.07 -8.67
CA GLU A 392 14.07 12.67 -9.11
C GLU A 392 14.62 12.51 -10.53
N ILE A 393 15.62 11.66 -10.72
CA ILE A 393 16.30 11.46 -12.01
C ILE A 393 16.48 9.98 -12.39
N ARG A 394 15.91 9.04 -11.63
CA ARG A 394 16.01 7.60 -11.93
C ARG A 394 15.32 7.27 -13.23
N ALA A 395 15.96 6.42 -14.02
CA ALA A 395 15.42 5.98 -15.31
C ALA A 395 14.08 5.24 -15.18
N ASN A 396 13.86 4.53 -14.06
CA ASN A 396 12.67 3.72 -13.81
C ASN A 396 11.51 4.48 -13.14
N PHE A 397 11.64 5.78 -12.91
CA PHE A 397 10.64 6.62 -12.25
C PHE A 397 10.15 7.78 -13.15
N PRO A 398 9.68 7.49 -14.38
CA PRO A 398 9.17 8.54 -15.26
C PRO A 398 7.90 9.18 -14.65
N LEU A 399 7.83 10.51 -14.69
CA LEU A 399 6.67 11.26 -14.22
C LEU A 399 5.55 11.19 -15.24
N THR A 400 4.34 10.80 -14.84
CA THR A 400 3.14 10.99 -15.66
C THR A 400 2.50 12.33 -15.29
N ARG A 401 2.53 13.29 -16.20
CA ARG A 401 2.04 14.65 -15.94
C ARG A 401 0.53 14.73 -15.85
N VAL A 402 0.07 15.84 -15.27
CA VAL A 402 -1.32 16.33 -15.34
C VAL A 402 -1.42 17.75 -15.93
N LYS A 403 -0.28 18.39 -16.25
CA LYS A 403 -0.25 19.63 -17.05
C LYS A 403 -0.62 19.34 -18.51
N ALA A 404 -1.34 20.24 -19.19
CA ALA A 404 -1.70 21.60 -18.76
C ALA A 404 -3.07 21.73 -18.08
N ASP A 405 -3.85 20.63 -18.02
CA ASP A 405 -5.26 20.68 -17.59
C ASP A 405 -5.42 20.96 -16.10
N HIS A 406 -4.47 20.50 -15.29
CA HIS A 406 -4.55 20.55 -13.83
C HIS A 406 -3.32 21.19 -13.19
N PRO A 407 -3.48 21.79 -11.98
CA PRO A 407 -2.36 22.20 -11.15
C PRO A 407 -1.37 21.06 -10.88
N GLU A 408 -0.11 21.31 -11.22
CA GLU A 408 1.02 20.43 -10.92
C GLU A 408 2.19 21.28 -10.45
N TYR A 409 2.61 21.04 -9.20
CA TYR A 409 3.63 21.80 -8.51
C TYR A 409 4.90 20.96 -8.40
N THR A 410 5.98 21.44 -9.01
CA THR A 410 7.30 20.80 -8.94
C THR A 410 8.02 21.31 -7.71
N LEU A 411 8.33 20.42 -6.76
CA LEU A 411 8.83 20.75 -5.43
C LEU A 411 10.19 20.08 -5.17
N PRO A 412 11.06 20.68 -4.34
CA PRO A 412 12.35 20.09 -3.97
C PRO A 412 12.21 18.65 -3.47
N GLY A 413 13.22 17.82 -3.68
CA GLY A 413 13.22 16.42 -3.26
C GLY A 413 13.01 15.41 -4.37
N VAL A 414 13.32 14.17 -4.04
CA VAL A 414 13.11 12.98 -4.88
C VAL A 414 11.75 12.33 -4.62
N HIS A 415 11.44 11.25 -5.33
CA HIS A 415 10.13 10.58 -5.32
C HIS A 415 9.49 10.42 -3.93
N SER A 416 10.20 9.79 -2.99
CA SER A 416 9.70 9.52 -1.63
C SER A 416 9.95 10.68 -0.66
N ASP A 417 10.72 11.70 -1.04
CA ASP A 417 10.70 12.98 -0.31
C ASP A 417 9.35 13.66 -0.53
N ILE A 418 8.72 13.51 -1.70
CA ILE A 418 7.37 14.03 -1.98
C ILE A 418 6.28 13.15 -1.37
N GLY A 419 6.33 11.85 -1.65
CA GLY A 419 5.28 10.90 -1.26
C GLY A 419 5.38 10.34 0.16
N GLY A 420 6.50 10.54 0.85
CA GLY A 420 6.82 9.86 2.10
C GLY A 420 7.34 8.43 1.90
N GLY A 421 7.69 7.77 3.00
CA GLY A 421 8.29 6.42 3.02
C GLY A 421 9.73 6.37 3.50
N TYR A 422 10.42 7.51 3.58
CA TYR A 422 11.73 7.60 4.23
C TYR A 422 11.59 7.79 5.73
N PHE A 423 12.43 7.09 6.50
CA PHE A 423 12.52 7.27 7.95
C PHE A 423 12.94 8.69 8.34
N PRO A 424 12.54 9.15 9.55
CA PRO A 424 12.99 10.44 10.07
C PRO A 424 14.51 10.59 10.08
N GLU A 425 15.25 9.50 10.33
CA GLU A 425 16.70 9.45 10.21
C GLU A 425 17.14 8.17 9.52
N SER A 426 18.02 8.30 8.53
CA SER A 426 18.66 7.16 7.86
C SER A 426 20.10 7.50 7.46
N LYS A 427 20.87 6.48 7.04
CA LYS A 427 22.24 6.66 6.53
C LYS A 427 22.30 6.21 5.09
N GLU A 428 22.72 7.12 4.21
CA GLU A 428 23.03 6.79 2.82
C GLU A 428 24.46 6.27 2.72
N CYS A 429 24.63 5.15 2.02
CA CYS A 429 25.91 4.58 1.61
C CYS A 429 25.79 4.15 0.15
N LEU A 430 25.95 5.11 -0.76
CA LEU A 430 25.47 4.99 -2.14
C LEU A 430 26.61 5.21 -3.14
N LEU A 431 26.75 4.31 -4.11
CA LEU A 431 27.60 4.53 -5.27
C LEU A 431 26.96 5.61 -6.15
N VAL A 432 27.56 6.78 -6.18
CA VAL A 432 27.08 7.93 -6.97
C VAL A 432 27.78 8.05 -8.33
N SER A 433 28.69 7.12 -8.62
CA SER A 433 29.21 6.83 -9.95
C SER A 433 29.13 5.33 -10.24
N PRO A 434 29.11 4.91 -11.53
CA PRO A 434 29.26 3.51 -11.88
C PRO A 434 30.54 2.92 -11.27
N MET A 435 30.48 1.65 -10.88
CA MET A 435 31.68 0.89 -10.51
C MET A 435 32.47 0.53 -11.76
N LEU A 436 33.64 1.13 -11.92
CA LEU A 436 34.55 0.83 -13.03
C LEU A 436 35.45 -0.34 -12.65
N ALA A 437 35.79 -1.17 -13.64
CA ALA A 437 36.69 -2.31 -13.48
C ALA A 437 37.82 -2.25 -14.50
N LEU A 438 39.03 -2.61 -14.09
CA LEU A 438 40.20 -2.66 -14.96
C LEU A 438 41.07 -3.87 -14.61
N ASP A 439 41.56 -4.57 -15.63
CA ASP A 439 42.51 -5.67 -15.47
C ASP A 439 43.93 -5.10 -15.53
N VAL A 440 44.72 -5.34 -14.49
CA VAL A 440 46.07 -4.79 -14.33
C VAL A 440 47.05 -5.86 -13.84
N PRO A 441 48.36 -5.72 -14.12
CA PRO A 441 49.36 -6.58 -13.49
C PRO A 441 49.23 -6.56 -11.96
N VAL A 442 49.47 -7.69 -11.29
CA VAL A 442 49.30 -7.83 -9.83
C VAL A 442 50.05 -6.76 -9.02
N THR A 443 51.18 -6.29 -9.53
CA THR A 443 52.02 -5.24 -8.92
C THR A 443 51.43 -3.83 -8.99
N THR A 444 50.43 -3.60 -9.86
CA THR A 444 49.87 -2.26 -10.08
C THR A 444 48.96 -1.87 -8.91
N ASP A 445 49.24 -0.75 -8.24
CA ASP A 445 48.31 -0.16 -7.27
C ASP A 445 47.15 0.52 -8.02
N VAL A 446 45.92 0.27 -7.59
CA VAL A 446 44.70 0.86 -8.15
C VAL A 446 44.77 2.39 -8.17
N LYS A 447 45.46 3.02 -7.22
CA LYS A 447 45.61 4.48 -7.14
C LYS A 447 46.29 5.13 -8.35
N TYR A 448 47.06 4.36 -9.12
CA TYR A 448 47.75 4.84 -10.33
C TYR A 448 47.01 4.49 -11.63
N THR A 449 45.79 3.97 -11.55
CA THR A 449 45.00 3.57 -12.72
C THR A 449 44.11 4.70 -13.26
N SER A 450 43.69 4.58 -14.52
CA SER A 450 42.72 5.50 -15.13
C SER A 450 41.41 5.54 -14.35
N ILE A 451 40.89 4.39 -13.94
CA ILE A 451 39.60 4.30 -13.24
C ILE A 451 39.61 5.00 -11.86
N TYR A 452 40.75 5.01 -11.16
CA TYR A 452 40.88 5.74 -9.90
C TYR A 452 40.95 7.25 -10.12
N ARG A 453 41.68 7.68 -11.16
CA ARG A 453 41.70 9.09 -11.57
C ARG A 453 40.32 9.58 -11.97
N ASP A 454 39.54 8.77 -12.69
CA ASP A 454 38.17 9.12 -13.09
C ASP A 454 37.25 9.25 -11.87
N ALA A 455 37.37 8.36 -10.88
CA ALA A 455 36.65 8.47 -9.61
C ALA A 455 37.05 9.73 -8.80
N GLN A 456 38.34 10.09 -8.78
CA GLN A 456 38.81 11.33 -8.16
C GLN A 456 38.30 12.59 -8.88
N GLN A 457 38.24 12.57 -10.22
CA GLN A 457 37.63 13.67 -10.98
C GLN A 457 36.15 13.80 -10.68
N MET A 458 35.43 12.67 -10.52
CA MET A 458 34.03 12.71 -10.10
C MET A 458 33.89 13.30 -8.69
N LYS A 459 34.76 12.91 -7.75
CA LYS A 459 34.80 13.48 -6.40
C LYS A 459 34.96 15.00 -6.46
N ALA A 460 35.93 15.50 -7.21
CA ALA A 460 36.17 16.93 -7.37
C ALA A 460 34.96 17.68 -7.96
N LYS A 461 34.23 17.06 -8.90
CA LYS A 461 32.98 17.63 -9.45
C LYS A 461 31.88 17.73 -8.40
N TRP A 462 31.74 16.72 -7.54
CA TRP A 462 30.76 16.74 -6.45
C TRP A 462 31.11 17.81 -5.41
N GLU A 463 32.39 17.92 -5.03
CA GLU A 463 32.87 18.97 -4.13
C GLU A 463 32.63 20.38 -4.71
N ALA A 464 32.93 20.58 -6.00
CA ALA A 464 32.65 21.84 -6.69
C ALA A 464 31.15 22.18 -6.73
N ASN A 465 30.27 21.17 -6.73
CA ASN A 465 28.83 21.33 -6.61
C ASN A 465 28.35 21.53 -5.16
N GLY A 466 29.25 21.75 -4.20
CA GLY A 466 28.91 22.08 -2.81
C GLY A 466 28.67 20.88 -1.90
N TRP A 467 29.12 19.68 -2.28
CA TRP A 467 29.12 18.52 -1.40
C TRP A 467 30.35 18.52 -0.47
N PRO A 468 30.20 18.24 0.84
CA PRO A 468 31.34 18.16 1.75
C PRO A 468 32.26 16.97 1.43
N ALA A 469 33.57 17.20 1.44
CA ALA A 469 34.58 16.20 1.09
C ALA A 469 34.56 14.97 2.03
N GLU A 470 34.17 15.17 3.28
CA GLU A 470 34.00 14.15 4.32
C GLU A 470 32.85 13.17 4.04
N MET A 471 31.88 13.56 3.20
CA MET A 471 30.78 12.68 2.77
C MET A 471 31.15 11.84 1.54
N LEU A 472 32.31 12.10 0.92
CA LEU A 472 32.68 11.57 -0.39
C LEU A 472 33.93 10.69 -0.28
N GLU A 473 33.79 9.42 -0.64
CA GLU A 473 34.86 8.44 -0.58
C GLU A 473 35.09 7.77 -1.94
N VAL A 474 36.33 7.74 -2.41
CA VAL A 474 36.69 6.88 -3.54
C VAL A 474 36.91 5.47 -3.01
N VAL A 475 36.01 4.56 -3.34
CA VAL A 475 36.02 3.18 -2.86
C VAL A 475 36.69 2.26 -3.86
N THR A 476 37.52 1.35 -3.34
CA THR A 476 38.23 0.34 -4.13
C THR A 476 37.99 -1.04 -3.50
N PRO A 477 36.83 -1.69 -3.76
CA PRO A 477 36.46 -2.95 -3.15
C PRO A 477 37.37 -4.12 -3.59
N TYR A 478 37.15 -5.30 -3.00
CA TYR A 478 38.02 -6.48 -3.10
C TYR A 478 38.61 -6.73 -4.49
N VAL A 479 39.91 -6.94 -4.50
CA VAL A 479 40.73 -7.24 -5.67
C VAL A 479 40.61 -8.73 -6.00
N ARG A 480 40.10 -9.05 -7.19
CA ARG A 480 39.99 -10.45 -7.64
C ARG A 480 41.21 -10.84 -8.46
N GLY A 481 41.93 -11.88 -8.04
CA GLY A 481 42.92 -12.54 -8.90
C GLY A 481 42.24 -13.16 -10.12
N LEU A 482 42.79 -12.91 -11.30
CA LEU A 482 42.28 -13.49 -12.54
C LEU A 482 43.01 -14.81 -12.84
N PRO A 483 42.34 -15.81 -13.43
CA PRO A 483 43.03 -16.99 -13.91
C PRO A 483 44.09 -16.59 -14.95
N PRO A 484 45.24 -17.29 -15.02
CA PRO A 484 46.27 -17.02 -16.02
C PRO A 484 45.67 -17.09 -17.43
N SER A 485 45.94 -16.10 -18.28
CA SER A 485 45.55 -16.18 -19.68
C SER A 485 46.46 -17.18 -20.42
N GLU A 486 45.93 -17.88 -21.42
CA GLU A 486 46.76 -18.82 -22.20
C GLU A 486 47.87 -18.11 -22.99
N GLN A 487 47.69 -16.83 -23.29
CA GLN A 487 48.63 -16.01 -24.07
C GLN A 487 49.74 -15.37 -23.21
N ASP A 488 49.54 -15.19 -21.90
CA ASP A 488 50.45 -14.44 -21.03
C ASP A 488 50.63 -15.14 -19.67
N ARG A 489 51.21 -16.35 -19.70
CA ARG A 489 51.47 -17.18 -18.50
C ARG A 489 52.48 -16.57 -17.52
N LEU A 490 53.28 -15.59 -17.97
CA LEU A 490 54.40 -15.03 -17.22
C LEU A 490 54.02 -13.80 -16.37
N THR A 491 52.89 -13.15 -16.66
CA THR A 491 52.45 -11.94 -15.94
C THR A 491 51.08 -12.18 -15.30
N PRO A 492 51.00 -12.38 -13.97
CA PRO A 492 49.71 -12.54 -13.31
C PRO A 492 48.95 -11.21 -13.30
N TYR A 493 47.65 -11.26 -13.61
CA TYR A 493 46.75 -10.11 -13.59
C TYR A 493 45.75 -10.20 -12.42
N LYS A 494 45.29 -9.02 -11.99
CA LYS A 494 44.19 -8.84 -11.06
C LYS A 494 43.17 -7.88 -11.66
N ARG A 495 41.90 -8.05 -11.30
CA ARG A 495 40.86 -7.08 -11.57
C ARG A 495 40.75 -6.12 -10.39
N VAL A 496 40.93 -4.83 -10.67
CA VAL A 496 40.75 -3.74 -9.70
C VAL A 496 39.47 -2.97 -10.00
N TYR A 497 38.94 -2.29 -8.98
CA TYR A 497 37.68 -1.56 -9.04
C TYR A 497 37.83 -0.17 -8.43
N ALA A 498 37.10 0.82 -8.96
CA ALA A 498 37.04 2.16 -8.40
C ALA A 498 35.68 2.82 -8.67
N ALA A 499 35.13 3.50 -7.66
CA ALA A 499 33.91 4.31 -7.77
C ALA A 499 33.90 5.43 -6.73
N LEU A 500 33.02 6.42 -6.91
CA LEU A 500 32.69 7.41 -5.90
C LEU A 500 31.49 6.93 -5.08
N GLN A 501 31.64 6.93 -3.76
CA GLN A 501 30.60 6.62 -2.79
C GLN A 501 30.25 7.85 -1.96
N LEU A 502 28.95 8.07 -1.76
CA LEU A 502 28.39 9.04 -0.84
C LEU A 502 28.06 8.33 0.49
N LYS A 503 28.56 8.88 1.60
CA LYS A 503 28.22 8.46 2.97
C LYS A 503 27.73 9.66 3.77
N ARG A 504 26.47 9.63 4.20
CA ARG A 504 25.92 10.70 5.05
C ARG A 504 24.69 10.26 5.83
N PRO A 505 24.39 10.91 6.98
CA PRO A 505 23.04 10.90 7.52
C PRO A 505 22.10 11.72 6.62
N VAL A 506 20.85 11.31 6.53
CA VAL A 506 19.78 12.02 5.82
C VAL A 506 18.46 11.84 6.57
N ARG A 507 17.52 12.76 6.34
CA ARG A 507 16.32 12.95 7.13
C ARG A 507 15.06 12.94 6.27
N GLY A 508 14.06 12.12 6.63
CA GLY A 508 12.82 11.92 5.87
C GLY A 508 11.69 12.93 6.13
N GLU A 509 11.86 13.86 7.07
CA GLU A 509 10.77 14.75 7.49
C GLU A 509 10.37 15.82 6.45
N LEU A 510 11.14 15.99 5.36
CA LEU A 510 10.75 16.88 4.26
C LEU A 510 9.40 16.49 3.66
N SER A 511 9.09 15.19 3.60
CA SER A 511 7.78 14.68 3.17
C SER A 511 6.60 15.26 3.94
N ARG A 512 6.80 15.63 5.21
CA ARG A 512 5.76 16.22 6.06
C ARG A 512 5.41 17.64 5.64
N VAL A 513 6.31 18.38 4.98
CA VAL A 513 5.97 19.66 4.35
C VAL A 513 4.94 19.43 3.25
N TYR A 514 5.17 18.45 2.39
CA TYR A 514 4.28 18.18 1.25
C TYR A 514 2.96 17.54 1.67
N LEU A 515 2.96 16.82 2.81
CA LEU A 515 1.74 16.43 3.50
C LEU A 515 0.87 17.67 3.84
N ARG A 516 1.46 18.71 4.44
CA ARG A 516 0.75 19.96 4.80
C ARG A 516 0.24 20.69 3.56
N VAL A 517 1.05 20.75 2.50
CA VAL A 517 0.65 21.35 1.22
C VAL A 517 -0.58 20.64 0.64
N MET A 518 -0.54 19.31 0.49
CA MET A 518 -1.67 18.55 -0.03
C MET A 518 -2.91 18.65 0.88
N TYR A 519 -2.70 18.58 2.20
CA TYR A 519 -3.76 18.71 3.20
C TYR A 519 -4.53 20.04 3.03
N GLU A 520 -3.82 21.17 2.91
CA GLU A 520 -4.48 22.47 2.74
C GLU A 520 -5.09 22.64 1.34
N LEU A 521 -4.41 22.20 0.27
CA LEU A 521 -4.96 22.25 -1.09
C LEU A 521 -6.27 21.44 -1.21
N ALA A 522 -6.33 20.27 -0.58
CA ALA A 522 -7.52 19.43 -0.55
C ALA A 522 -8.65 20.06 0.29
N LYS A 523 -8.33 20.65 1.46
CA LYS A 523 -9.32 21.37 2.28
C LYS A 523 -9.94 22.55 1.54
N GLN A 524 -9.15 23.31 0.79
CA GLN A 524 -9.64 24.41 -0.06
C GLN A 524 -10.63 23.93 -1.13
N LYS A 525 -10.61 22.64 -1.49
CA LYS A 525 -11.56 21.98 -2.41
C LYS A 525 -12.66 21.21 -1.69
N GLY A 526 -12.82 21.44 -0.39
CA GLY A 526 -13.92 20.89 0.42
C GLY A 526 -13.66 19.49 0.97
N VAL A 527 -12.44 18.95 0.90
CA VAL A 527 -12.10 17.71 1.62
C VAL A 527 -12.07 17.99 3.13
N ARG A 528 -12.72 17.12 3.91
CA ARG A 528 -12.75 17.25 5.37
C ARG A 528 -11.67 16.40 6.01
N PHE A 529 -10.72 17.05 6.67
CA PHE A 529 -9.73 16.39 7.51
C PHE A 529 -9.90 16.82 8.97
N LYS A 530 -9.50 15.93 9.88
CA LYS A 530 -9.23 16.21 11.29
C LYS A 530 -8.11 17.25 11.40
N ALA A 531 -8.10 18.01 12.49
CA ALA A 531 -6.99 18.90 12.80
C ALA A 531 -5.72 18.08 13.03
N ILE A 532 -4.59 18.58 12.57
CA ILE A 532 -3.32 17.88 12.74
C ILE A 532 -2.79 18.16 14.16
N GLU A 533 -2.65 17.10 14.95
CA GLU A 533 -2.09 17.15 16.29
C GLU A 533 -0.58 17.37 16.24
N VAL A 534 -0.13 18.55 16.67
CA VAL A 534 1.28 18.95 16.60
C VAL A 534 2.19 18.19 17.57
N GLN A 535 1.63 17.43 18.52
CA GLN A 535 2.39 16.57 19.43
C GLN A 535 2.70 15.20 18.84
N ASN A 536 1.97 14.77 17.80
CA ASN A 536 2.20 13.47 17.18
C ASN A 536 3.42 13.54 16.25
N SER A 537 4.42 12.70 16.54
CA SER A 537 5.73 12.67 15.88
C SER A 537 5.64 12.44 14.37
N SER A 538 4.59 11.80 13.86
CA SER A 538 4.36 11.59 12.42
C SER A 538 4.09 12.89 11.66
N TYR A 539 3.65 13.95 12.35
CA TYR A 539 3.22 15.22 11.74
C TYR A 539 4.07 16.45 12.10
N VAL A 540 5.05 16.28 12.99
CA VAL A 540 5.95 17.36 13.43
C VAL A 540 6.84 17.81 12.27
N ILE A 541 6.85 19.11 11.99
CA ILE A 541 7.79 19.74 11.08
C ILE A 541 9.02 20.18 11.89
N PRO A 542 10.25 19.80 11.51
CA PRO A 542 11.46 20.34 12.12
C PRO A 542 11.48 21.87 12.04
N THR A 543 11.95 22.55 13.10
CA THR A 543 11.98 24.03 13.17
C THR A 543 12.69 24.67 11.97
N GLU A 544 13.74 24.03 11.45
CA GLU A 544 14.49 24.49 10.28
C GLU A 544 13.72 24.40 8.95
N LEU A 545 12.63 23.62 8.90
CA LEU A 545 11.72 23.52 7.75
C LEU A 545 10.44 24.33 7.93
N GLN A 546 10.18 24.91 9.11
CA GLN A 546 8.90 25.56 9.41
C GLN A 546 8.62 26.75 8.47
N ALA A 547 9.59 27.65 8.28
CA ALA A 547 9.42 28.81 7.41
C ALA A 547 9.16 28.41 5.94
N LEU A 548 9.82 27.35 5.47
CA LEU A 548 9.58 26.79 4.14
C LEU A 548 8.18 26.17 4.05
N CYS A 549 7.76 25.44 5.09
CA CYS A 549 6.42 24.86 5.16
C CYS A 549 5.31 25.91 5.13
N ASP A 550 5.42 26.95 5.96
CA ASP A 550 4.43 28.03 6.06
C ASP A 550 4.27 28.73 4.70
N ARG A 551 5.39 28.96 4.01
CA ARG A 551 5.42 29.58 2.67
C ARG A 551 4.80 28.67 1.60
N PHE A 552 5.13 27.38 1.62
CA PHE A 552 4.61 26.41 0.64
C PHE A 552 3.11 26.16 0.81
N VAL A 553 2.62 26.15 2.04
CA VAL A 553 1.19 25.95 2.35
C VAL A 553 0.31 27.08 1.78
N VAL A 554 0.83 28.32 1.75
CA VAL A 554 0.11 29.47 1.14
C VAL A 554 0.31 29.58 -0.37
N GLY A 555 1.02 28.62 -0.99
CA GLY A 555 1.18 28.52 -2.43
C GLY A 555 2.44 29.19 -3.01
N ASP A 556 3.35 29.69 -2.16
CA ASP A 556 4.66 30.16 -2.60
C ASP A 556 5.68 29.02 -2.49
N TYR A 557 5.99 28.40 -3.62
CA TYR A 557 6.92 27.26 -3.72
C TYR A 557 8.37 27.68 -3.99
N SER A 558 8.71 28.95 -3.77
CA SER A 558 10.07 29.45 -3.94
C SER A 558 11.00 29.04 -2.80
N THR A 559 12.28 28.88 -3.11
CA THR A 559 13.33 28.54 -2.15
C THR A 559 14.44 29.58 -2.16
N THR A 560 15.04 29.81 -1.01
CA THR A 560 16.24 30.63 -0.85
C THR A 560 17.50 29.79 -1.03
N PRO A 561 18.67 30.39 -1.35
CA PRO A 561 19.93 29.65 -1.44
C PRO A 561 20.33 28.92 -0.15
N VAL A 562 19.95 29.47 1.01
CA VAL A 562 20.20 28.85 2.33
C VAL A 562 19.34 27.60 2.51
N GLU A 563 18.07 27.67 2.16
CA GLU A 563 17.16 26.52 2.18
C GLU A 563 17.58 25.46 1.17
N GLU A 564 17.97 25.83 -0.05
CA GLU A 564 18.48 24.86 -1.05
C GLU A 564 19.70 24.09 -0.52
N ARG A 565 20.64 24.79 0.15
CA ARG A 565 21.79 24.14 0.78
C ARG A 565 21.36 23.21 1.92
N LEU A 566 20.44 23.66 2.77
CA LEU A 566 19.89 22.87 3.87
C LEU A 566 19.22 21.59 3.35
N LEU A 567 18.29 21.75 2.41
CA LEU A 567 17.54 20.67 1.79
C LEU A 567 18.49 19.67 1.15
N LYS A 568 19.41 20.14 0.30
CA LYS A 568 20.39 19.30 -0.38
C LYS A 568 21.20 18.44 0.60
N LEU A 569 21.70 19.03 1.67
CA LEU A 569 22.65 18.35 2.57
C LEU A 569 21.98 17.48 3.62
N ARG A 570 20.76 17.82 4.07
CA ARG A 570 20.11 17.13 5.19
C ARG A 570 18.86 16.34 4.82
N TYR A 571 18.10 16.75 3.81
CA TYR A 571 16.72 16.28 3.62
C TYR A 571 16.42 15.64 2.26
N ILE A 572 17.06 16.09 1.18
CA ILE A 572 16.85 15.52 -0.15
C ILE A 572 17.67 14.24 -0.27
N HIS A 573 17.00 13.11 -0.42
CA HIS A 573 17.66 11.82 -0.58
C HIS A 573 18.31 11.69 -1.97
N THR A 574 19.38 10.91 -2.06
CA THR A 574 20.03 10.55 -3.31
C THR A 574 19.37 9.28 -3.86
N SER A 575 18.14 9.40 -4.37
CA SER A 575 17.40 8.24 -4.88
C SER A 575 18.13 7.55 -6.05
N ALA A 576 18.77 8.33 -6.92
CA ALA A 576 19.51 7.82 -8.07
C ALA A 576 20.93 7.40 -7.67
N ASN A 577 21.24 6.12 -7.85
CA ASN A 577 22.53 5.54 -7.49
C ASN A 577 22.84 4.28 -8.31
N TRP A 578 24.10 3.84 -8.21
CA TRP A 578 24.66 2.68 -8.88
C TRP A 578 24.90 1.52 -7.91
N ASN A 579 24.17 1.47 -6.79
CA ASN A 579 24.25 0.28 -5.94
C ASN A 579 23.61 -0.91 -6.68
N PRO A 580 24.24 -2.09 -6.68
CA PRO A 580 23.54 -3.30 -7.09
C PRO A 580 22.42 -3.61 -6.06
N PRO A 581 21.36 -4.32 -6.47
CA PRO A 581 20.33 -4.82 -5.55
C PRO A 581 20.95 -5.54 -4.35
N THR A 582 20.40 -5.41 -3.13
CA THR A 582 21.04 -5.92 -1.92
C THR A 582 21.16 -7.44 -1.91
N ILE A 583 20.28 -8.17 -2.62
CA ILE A 583 20.42 -9.62 -2.87
C ILE A 583 21.72 -10.01 -3.61
N LEU A 584 22.31 -9.05 -4.33
CA LEU A 584 23.60 -9.17 -5.02
C LEU A 584 24.74 -8.49 -4.25
N GLN A 585 24.46 -7.74 -3.19
CA GLN A 585 25.50 -7.17 -2.31
C GLN A 585 26.12 -8.30 -1.47
N GLY A 586 27.46 -8.37 -1.46
CA GLY A 586 28.20 -9.46 -0.79
C GLY A 586 28.28 -10.78 -1.58
N SER A 587 27.45 -10.96 -2.61
CA SER A 587 27.56 -12.07 -3.55
C SER A 587 28.54 -11.73 -4.69
N THR A 588 29.49 -12.62 -4.98
CA THR A 588 30.27 -12.51 -6.22
C THR A 588 29.30 -12.55 -7.41
N PRO A 589 29.35 -11.60 -8.36
CA PRO A 589 28.52 -11.69 -9.55
C PRO A 589 28.96 -12.93 -10.33
N ARG A 590 28.22 -14.02 -10.14
CA ARG A 590 28.36 -15.23 -10.92
C ARG A 590 27.52 -15.02 -12.18
N THR A 591 28.20 -14.98 -13.32
CA THR A 591 27.69 -15.15 -14.69
C THR A 591 26.92 -13.97 -15.33
N SER A 592 27.40 -13.60 -16.53
CA SER A 592 26.77 -13.07 -17.76
C SER A 592 25.48 -12.22 -17.78
N VAL A 593 24.82 -11.94 -16.65
CA VAL A 593 23.65 -11.07 -16.60
C VAL A 593 24.16 -9.65 -16.34
N ALA A 594 23.84 -8.71 -17.23
CA ALA A 594 24.19 -7.31 -17.06
C ALA A 594 23.73 -6.85 -15.66
N LEU A 595 24.65 -6.23 -14.89
CA LEU A 595 24.33 -5.63 -13.59
C LEU A 595 23.13 -4.67 -13.77
N LEU A 596 21.97 -5.07 -13.25
CA LEU A 596 20.75 -4.27 -13.28
C LEU A 596 20.83 -3.24 -12.16
N TYR A 597 21.19 -2.01 -12.50
CA TYR A 597 21.14 -0.87 -11.58
C TYR A 597 19.73 -0.29 -11.58
N PHE A 598 18.85 -0.81 -10.73
CA PHE A 598 17.43 -0.41 -10.68
C PHE A 598 17.24 1.09 -10.42
N ASN A 599 18.11 1.67 -9.59
CA ASN A 599 18.11 3.08 -9.21
C ASN A 599 19.05 3.94 -10.08
N ALA A 600 19.53 3.45 -11.23
CA ALA A 600 20.42 4.24 -12.06
C ALA A 600 19.75 5.55 -12.54
N PRO A 601 20.49 6.66 -12.57
CA PRO A 601 19.99 7.89 -13.17
C PRO A 601 19.79 7.72 -14.69
N THR A 602 18.98 8.59 -15.29
CA THR A 602 18.98 8.77 -16.74
C THR A 602 20.36 9.24 -17.23
N THR A 603 20.68 8.94 -18.48
CA THR A 603 22.01 9.23 -19.06
C THR A 603 22.35 10.72 -19.11
N ASP A 604 21.34 11.58 -19.18
CA ASP A 604 21.43 13.04 -19.19
C ASP A 604 21.15 13.67 -17.80
N GLY A 605 20.78 12.87 -16.81
CA GLY A 605 20.35 13.36 -15.49
C GLY A 605 19.02 14.10 -15.53
N ILE A 606 18.22 13.96 -16.60
CA ILE A 606 16.91 14.58 -16.74
C ILE A 606 15.83 13.52 -16.59
N ARG A 607 14.84 13.78 -15.72
CA ARG A 607 13.72 12.87 -15.52
C ARG A 607 12.88 12.74 -16.78
N VAL A 608 12.55 11.51 -17.16
CA VAL A 608 11.55 11.26 -18.22
C VAL A 608 10.17 11.74 -17.76
N GLN A 609 9.46 12.46 -18.63
CA GLN A 609 8.10 12.94 -18.37
C GLN A 609 7.15 12.49 -19.48
N HIS A 610 6.04 11.87 -19.12
CA HIS A 610 4.96 11.50 -20.03
C HIS A 610 3.88 12.57 -20.04
N PRO A 611 3.41 13.00 -21.23
CA PRO A 611 2.41 14.05 -21.35
C PRO A 611 1.03 13.60 -20.83
N HIS A 612 0.21 14.56 -20.43
CA HIS A 612 -1.19 14.33 -20.09
C HIS A 612 -2.02 14.44 -21.36
N VAL A 613 -2.26 13.31 -22.01
CA VAL A 613 -3.03 13.22 -23.26
C VAL A 613 -4.00 12.04 -23.18
N PRO A 614 -5.13 12.07 -23.90
CA PRO A 614 -5.97 10.89 -24.10
C PRO A 614 -5.16 9.72 -24.68
N ASP A 615 -5.53 8.51 -24.30
CA ASP A 615 -4.95 7.26 -24.82
C ASP A 615 -5.27 7.03 -26.30
#